data_AF-A0A559KQP2-F1
#
_entry.id   AF-A0A559KQP2-F1
#
_cell.length_a   1.000
_cell.length_b   1.000
_cell.length_c   1.000
_cell.angle_alpha   90.00
_cell.angle_beta   90.00
_cell.angle_gamma   90.00
#
_symmetry.space_group_name_H-M   'P 1'
#
loop_
_entity.id
_entity.type
_entity.pdbx_description
1 polymer ?
#
loop_
_entity_poly.entity_id
_entity_poly.type
_entity_poly.pdbx_seq_one_letter_code
_entity_poly.pdbx_strand_id
1 'polypeptide(L)'
;MTDTLKDQLIALASTGDANQMRTLLSTTKQPPSQETIQEVLTTAVKNCQFDAVRFLLAKYRSVPVNEEIVRAAVNTGSIPLMQALLTKDPSVINMQFDMRGTPLIVACMGRQHIDFLRFLLEAGADPNQEPDAAAYPLALVAGLYKDTAAIDLLLKYGAKIENSGALAAAARRGNEPMMRYLLEKGARPDSDAPSVGTGASPLHVAVKAGHVGVARILMQHGADPRAAESSGTSAIELANQLQQQGKATSEMVEVLERK
;
A
#
# COMPACT_ATOMS: atom_id res chain seq x y z
N MET A 1 39.71 9.56 -0.38
CA MET A 1 39.37 10.97 -0.02
C MET A 1 37.89 11.29 -0.27
N THR A 2 37.20 10.61 -1.20
CA THR A 2 35.77 10.80 -1.48
C THR A 2 34.83 10.31 -0.36
N ASP A 3 35.21 9.27 0.38
CA ASP A 3 34.39 8.74 1.49
C ASP A 3 34.22 9.75 2.63
N THR A 4 35.24 10.57 2.93
CA THR A 4 35.20 11.48 4.09
C THR A 4 34.20 12.62 3.92
N LEU A 5 34.06 13.17 2.71
CA LEU A 5 33.08 14.22 2.43
C LEU A 5 31.66 13.65 2.47
N LYS A 6 31.45 12.47 1.87
CA LYS A 6 30.17 11.76 1.88
C LYS A 6 29.73 11.48 3.32
N ASP A 7 30.60 10.92 4.15
CA ASP A 7 30.29 10.59 5.55
C ASP A 7 29.93 11.85 6.36
N GLN A 8 30.66 12.95 6.17
CA GLN A 8 30.34 14.23 6.81
C GLN A 8 28.97 14.75 6.38
N LEU A 9 28.64 14.68 5.08
CA LEU A 9 27.34 15.12 4.57
C LEU A 9 26.20 14.24 5.10
N ILE A 10 26.39 12.93 5.18
CA ILE A 10 25.42 11.99 5.76
C ILE A 10 25.19 12.28 7.25
N ALA A 11 26.25 12.53 8.01
CA ALA A 11 26.12 12.91 9.42
C ALA A 11 25.32 14.22 9.59
N LEU A 12 25.64 15.24 8.80
CA LEU A 12 24.93 16.53 8.82
C LEU A 12 23.47 16.39 8.36
N ALA A 13 23.21 15.55 7.36
CA ALA A 13 21.86 15.22 6.92
C ALA A 13 21.06 14.43 7.96
N SER A 14 21.73 13.71 8.87
CA SER A 14 21.07 12.99 9.96
C SER A 14 20.72 13.93 11.11
N THR A 15 21.64 14.82 11.49
CA THR A 15 21.46 15.76 12.61
C THR A 15 20.68 17.02 12.26
N GLY A 16 20.57 17.38 10.98
CA GLY A 16 19.82 18.54 10.52
C GLY A 16 20.60 19.85 10.48
N ASP A 17 21.93 19.82 10.64
CA ASP A 17 22.76 21.03 10.59
C ASP A 17 22.94 21.51 9.13
N ALA A 18 21.88 22.13 8.60
CA ALA A 18 21.83 22.66 7.25
C ALA A 18 22.84 23.79 7.02
N ASN A 19 23.26 24.50 8.07
CA ASN A 19 24.23 25.60 7.97
C ASN A 19 25.65 25.07 7.77
N GLN A 20 26.05 24.07 8.54
CA GLN A 20 27.31 23.37 8.32
C GLN A 20 27.30 22.66 6.97
N MET A 21 26.19 22.03 6.57
CA MET A 21 26.06 21.40 5.25
C MET A 21 26.25 22.42 4.11
N ARG A 22 25.64 23.61 4.21
CA ARG A 22 25.81 24.70 3.25
C ARG A 22 27.27 25.14 3.14
N THR A 23 27.94 25.30 4.27
CA THR A 23 29.34 25.72 4.37
C THR A 23 30.29 24.67 3.78
N LEU A 24 30.06 23.39 4.10
CA LEU A 24 30.86 22.28 3.58
C LEU A 24 30.72 22.16 2.06
N LEU A 25 29.50 22.34 1.54
CA LEU A 25 29.22 22.29 0.10
C LEU A 25 29.58 23.58 -0.67
N SER A 26 29.94 24.68 0.00
CA SER A 26 30.45 25.90 -0.67
C SER A 26 31.98 25.93 -0.73
N THR A 27 32.66 25.27 0.21
CA THR A 27 34.11 25.24 0.34
C THR A 27 34.78 24.05 -0.36
N THR A 28 33.98 23.04 -0.71
CA THR A 28 34.44 21.85 -1.44
C THR A 28 34.90 22.20 -2.87
N LYS A 29 36.09 21.73 -3.25
CA LYS A 29 36.70 21.98 -4.57
C LYS A 29 36.05 21.20 -5.73
N GLN A 30 35.52 20.01 -5.43
CA GLN A 30 34.91 19.12 -6.43
C GLN A 30 33.49 18.80 -6.01
N PRO A 31 32.46 19.08 -6.83
CA PRO A 31 31.08 18.81 -6.46
C PRO A 31 30.88 17.31 -6.17
N PRO A 32 30.06 16.96 -5.15
CA PRO A 32 29.74 15.56 -4.88
C PRO A 32 29.08 14.90 -6.09
N SER A 33 29.24 13.58 -6.22
CA SER A 33 28.57 12.82 -7.27
C SER A 33 27.05 12.87 -7.11
N GLN A 34 26.32 12.61 -8.19
CA GLN A 34 24.86 12.47 -8.15
C GLN A 34 24.42 11.45 -7.10
N GLU A 35 25.07 10.29 -7.06
CA GLU A 35 24.80 9.21 -6.09
C GLU A 35 24.98 9.69 -4.65
N THR A 36 26.07 10.41 -4.36
CA THR A 36 26.30 10.99 -3.03
C THR A 36 25.19 11.96 -2.64
N ILE A 37 24.74 12.83 -3.55
CA ILE A 37 23.64 13.76 -3.26
C ILE A 37 22.32 13.01 -3.03
N GLN A 38 22.05 11.95 -3.79
CA GLN A 38 20.86 11.12 -3.58
C GLN A 38 20.89 10.45 -2.20
N GLU A 39 22.01 9.87 -1.79
CA GLU A 39 22.15 9.25 -0.46
C GLU A 39 21.98 10.26 0.70
N VAL A 40 22.61 11.43 0.58
CA VAL A 40 22.51 12.51 1.57
C VAL A 40 21.07 13.04 1.64
N LEU A 41 20.40 13.20 0.49
CA LEU A 41 19.01 13.61 0.42
C LEU A 41 18.08 12.56 1.02
N THR A 42 18.27 11.28 0.70
CA THR A 42 17.53 10.17 1.32
C THR A 42 17.70 10.18 2.84
N THR A 43 18.92 10.39 3.33
CA THR A 43 19.21 10.46 4.77
C THR A 43 18.50 11.64 5.43
N ALA A 44 18.53 12.82 4.81
CA ALA A 44 17.82 14.00 5.30
C ALA A 44 16.31 13.78 5.34
N VAL A 45 15.74 13.13 4.32
CA VAL A 45 14.31 12.77 4.28
C VAL A 45 13.96 11.78 5.38
N LYS A 46 14.71 10.69 5.55
CA LYS A 46 14.48 9.66 6.60
C LYS A 46 14.47 10.27 8.01
N ASN A 47 15.26 11.32 8.24
CA ASN A 47 15.36 12.02 9.51
C ASN A 47 14.50 13.29 9.59
N CYS A 48 13.60 13.54 8.63
CA CYS A 48 12.73 14.71 8.57
C CYS A 48 13.45 16.07 8.63
N GLN A 49 14.65 16.17 8.06
CA GLN A 49 15.45 17.39 8.08
C GLN A 49 15.02 18.35 6.95
N PHE A 50 13.90 19.05 7.15
CA PHE A 50 13.25 19.90 6.14
C PHE A 50 14.17 20.93 5.47
N ASP A 51 15.00 21.62 6.25
CA ASP A 51 15.89 22.67 5.73
C ASP A 51 17.03 22.09 4.88
N ALA A 52 17.56 20.94 5.28
CA ALA A 52 18.56 20.20 4.50
C ALA A 52 17.93 19.68 3.20
N VAL A 53 16.74 19.09 3.25
CA VAL A 53 16.00 18.62 2.07
C VAL A 53 15.76 19.77 1.08
N ARG A 54 15.18 20.88 1.54
CA ARG A 54 14.92 22.07 0.70
C ARG A 54 16.21 22.62 0.10
N PHE A 55 17.28 22.70 0.89
CA PHE A 55 18.57 23.16 0.41
C PHE A 55 19.14 22.26 -0.69
N LEU A 56 19.15 20.94 -0.47
CA LEU A 56 19.68 19.96 -1.41
C LEU A 56 18.91 19.97 -2.73
N LEU A 57 17.57 19.97 -2.68
CA LEU A 57 16.71 20.04 -3.86
C LEU A 57 16.91 21.36 -4.66
N ALA A 58 17.11 22.48 -3.95
CA ALA A 58 17.33 23.77 -4.58
C ALA A 58 18.73 23.91 -5.21
N LYS A 59 19.77 23.37 -4.55
CA LYS A 59 21.16 23.46 -5.01
C LYS A 59 21.46 22.46 -6.14
N TYR A 60 20.94 21.25 -6.06
CA TYR A 60 21.25 20.16 -7.01
C TYR A 60 20.06 19.86 -7.93
N ARG A 61 19.65 20.86 -8.71
CA ARG A 61 18.46 20.75 -9.58
C ARG A 61 18.56 19.67 -10.65
N SER A 62 19.75 19.28 -11.08
CA SER A 62 19.93 18.20 -12.06
C SER A 62 19.83 16.80 -11.47
N VAL A 63 19.91 16.66 -10.14
CA VAL A 63 19.84 15.36 -9.47
C VAL A 63 18.38 14.90 -9.41
N PRO A 64 18.03 13.75 -9.99
CA PRO A 64 16.66 13.26 -9.98
C PRO A 64 16.26 12.72 -8.60
N VAL A 65 14.98 12.88 -8.27
CA VAL A 65 14.37 12.24 -7.11
C VAL A 65 14.08 10.79 -7.49
N ASN A 66 14.89 9.86 -6.96
CA ASN A 66 14.75 8.44 -7.24
C ASN A 66 13.74 7.77 -6.30
N GLU A 67 13.45 6.50 -6.57
CA GLU A 67 12.55 5.68 -5.76
C GLU A 67 12.89 5.69 -4.26
N GLU A 68 14.17 5.54 -3.88
CA GLU A 68 14.54 5.45 -2.47
C GLU A 68 14.17 6.72 -1.70
N ILE A 69 14.37 7.89 -2.32
CA ILE A 69 14.02 9.19 -1.74
C ILE A 69 12.49 9.30 -1.57
N VAL A 70 11.71 8.95 -2.61
CA VAL A 70 10.24 9.03 -2.56
C VAL A 70 9.70 8.05 -1.52
N ARG A 71 10.18 6.81 -1.51
CA ARG A 71 9.80 5.77 -0.55
C ARG A 71 10.13 6.20 0.89
N ALA A 72 11.30 6.79 1.12
CA ALA A 72 11.65 7.35 2.41
C ALA A 72 10.65 8.43 2.85
N ALA A 73 10.31 9.38 1.97
CA ALA A 73 9.35 10.44 2.27
C ALA A 73 7.96 9.88 2.62
N VAL A 74 7.47 8.91 1.84
CA VAL A 74 6.20 8.21 2.12
C VAL A 74 6.22 7.53 3.48
N ASN A 75 7.32 6.85 3.83
CA ASN A 75 7.46 6.16 5.12
C ASN A 75 7.46 7.12 6.32
N THR A 76 7.92 8.37 6.14
CA THR A 76 7.80 9.39 7.20
C THR A 76 6.37 9.87 7.43
N GLY A 77 5.48 9.73 6.44
CA GLY A 77 4.15 10.34 6.45
C GLY A 77 4.15 11.87 6.44
N SER A 78 5.30 12.51 6.18
CA SER A 78 5.44 13.96 6.29
C SER A 78 4.95 14.64 5.02
N ILE A 79 3.77 15.29 5.10
CA ILE A 79 3.20 16.09 4.01
C ILE A 79 4.20 17.13 3.48
N PRO A 80 4.89 17.95 4.33
CA PRO A 80 5.80 18.96 3.80
C PRO A 80 7.02 18.38 3.07
N LEU A 81 7.50 17.19 3.44
CA LEU A 81 8.57 16.52 2.71
C LEU A 81 8.08 16.02 1.36
N MET A 82 6.94 15.31 1.34
CA MET A 82 6.37 14.81 0.10
C MET A 82 6.01 15.97 -0.85
N GLN A 83 5.48 17.08 -0.33
CA GLN A 83 5.22 18.30 -1.10
C GLN A 83 6.49 18.91 -1.69
N ALA A 84 7.61 18.90 -0.96
CA ALA A 84 8.89 19.39 -1.49
C ALA A 84 9.37 18.52 -2.67
N LEU A 85 9.20 17.19 -2.57
CA LEU A 85 9.53 16.28 -3.67
C LEU A 85 8.60 16.48 -4.88
N LEU A 86 7.29 16.64 -4.66
CA LEU A 86 6.33 16.88 -5.73
C LEU A 86 6.53 18.24 -6.42
N THR A 87 6.96 19.26 -5.68
CA THR A 87 7.33 20.56 -6.25
C THR A 87 8.53 20.44 -7.18
N LYS A 88 9.46 19.53 -6.84
CA LYS A 88 10.65 19.25 -7.64
C LYS A 88 10.30 18.44 -8.88
N ASP A 89 9.47 17.42 -8.73
CA ASP A 89 9.05 16.52 -9.79
C ASP A 89 7.64 15.97 -9.49
N PRO A 90 6.58 16.49 -10.13
CA PRO A 90 5.22 16.02 -9.92
C PRO A 90 4.99 14.56 -10.35
N SER A 91 5.82 14.02 -11.26
CA SER A 91 5.64 12.66 -11.77
C SER A 91 5.85 11.60 -10.70
N VAL A 92 6.54 11.95 -9.61
CA VAL A 92 6.83 11.01 -8.53
C VAL A 92 5.59 10.55 -7.79
N ILE A 93 4.44 11.24 -7.91
CA ILE A 93 3.18 10.87 -7.24
C ILE A 93 2.68 9.46 -7.62
N ASN A 94 2.97 9.04 -8.86
CA ASN A 94 2.59 7.75 -9.44
C ASN A 94 3.83 6.91 -9.84
N MET A 95 5.00 7.24 -9.28
CA MET A 95 6.24 6.49 -9.53
C MET A 95 6.05 5.02 -9.20
N GLN A 96 6.45 4.15 -10.13
CA GLN A 96 6.52 2.72 -9.87
C GLN A 96 7.77 2.41 -9.07
N PHE A 97 7.58 1.69 -7.98
CA PHE A 97 8.64 1.20 -7.12
C PHE A 97 8.99 -0.25 -7.45
N ASP A 98 10.11 -0.76 -6.94
CA ASP A 98 10.42 -2.19 -6.93
C ASP A 98 9.25 -2.98 -6.32
N MET A 99 8.93 -4.14 -6.94
CA MET A 99 7.70 -4.93 -6.73
C MET A 99 6.40 -4.23 -7.20
N ARG A 100 6.53 -3.22 -8.07
CA ARG A 100 5.49 -2.33 -8.64
C ARG A 100 4.49 -1.79 -7.62
N GLY A 101 5.02 -1.22 -6.53
CA GLY A 101 4.26 -0.34 -5.65
C GLY A 101 4.17 1.08 -6.22
N THR A 102 3.28 1.89 -5.66
CA THR A 102 3.22 3.35 -5.84
C THR A 102 3.37 4.04 -4.48
N PRO A 103 3.63 5.36 -4.43
CA PRO A 103 3.58 6.10 -3.16
C PRO A 103 2.30 5.85 -2.37
N LEU A 104 1.14 5.81 -3.02
CA LEU A 104 -0.13 5.53 -2.37
C LEU A 104 -0.22 4.10 -1.83
N ILE A 105 0.23 3.10 -2.60
CA ILE A 105 0.29 1.70 -2.14
C ILE A 105 1.19 1.56 -0.92
N VAL A 106 2.39 2.17 -0.92
CA VAL A 106 3.31 2.13 0.22
C VAL A 106 2.72 2.85 1.43
N ALA A 107 2.04 3.99 1.22
CA ALA A 107 1.37 4.70 2.29
C ALA A 107 0.26 3.85 2.95
N CYS A 108 -0.57 3.16 2.15
CA CYS A 108 -1.59 2.23 2.65
C CYS A 108 -0.95 1.03 3.38
N MET A 109 0.11 0.44 2.82
CA MET A 109 0.81 -0.70 3.43
C MET A 109 1.45 -0.34 4.77
N GLY A 110 2.05 0.85 4.86
CA GLY A 110 2.63 1.41 6.08
C GLY A 110 1.59 1.91 7.10
N ARG A 111 0.29 1.85 6.77
CA ARG A 111 -0.81 2.39 7.56
C ARG A 111 -0.64 3.88 7.91
N GLN A 112 -0.21 4.67 6.92
CA GLN A 112 -0.10 6.12 7.09
C GLN A 112 -1.46 6.74 7.45
N HIS A 113 -1.40 7.86 8.16
CA HIS A 113 -2.58 8.56 8.65
C HIS A 113 -3.45 9.09 7.49
N ILE A 114 -4.75 9.22 7.76
CA ILE A 114 -5.77 9.55 6.74
C ILE A 114 -5.47 10.85 5.99
N ASP A 115 -4.89 11.85 6.66
CA ASP A 115 -4.57 13.13 6.02
C ASP A 115 -3.39 13.01 5.05
N PHE A 116 -2.45 12.11 5.29
CA PHE A 116 -1.38 11.82 4.34
C PHE A 116 -1.92 11.11 3.09
N LEU A 117 -2.81 10.13 3.27
CA LEU A 117 -3.49 9.48 2.15
C LEU A 117 -4.31 10.49 1.34
N ARG A 118 -5.03 11.39 2.02
CA ARG A 118 -5.82 12.46 1.39
C ARG A 118 -4.90 13.37 0.58
N PHE A 119 -3.79 13.80 1.16
CA PHE A 119 -2.80 14.62 0.48
C PHE A 119 -2.29 13.96 -0.81
N LEU A 120 -1.93 12.66 -0.77
CA LEU A 120 -1.48 11.95 -1.97
C LEU A 120 -2.57 11.91 -3.05
N LEU A 121 -3.81 11.63 -2.68
CA LEU A 121 -4.94 11.58 -3.60
C LEU A 121 -5.26 12.96 -4.20
N GLU A 122 -5.22 14.02 -3.39
CA GLU A 122 -5.37 15.42 -3.84
C GLU A 122 -4.23 15.86 -4.77
N ALA A 123 -3.03 15.32 -4.57
CA ALA A 123 -1.88 15.52 -5.45
C ALA A 123 -1.93 14.70 -6.75
N GLY A 124 -2.96 13.86 -6.95
CA GLY A 124 -3.17 13.10 -8.18
C GLY A 124 -2.63 11.66 -8.16
N ALA A 125 -2.45 11.06 -6.97
CA ALA A 125 -2.16 9.64 -6.89
C ALA A 125 -3.33 8.81 -7.47
N ASP A 126 -3.05 7.88 -8.38
CA ASP A 126 -4.05 7.01 -8.97
C ASP A 126 -4.32 5.80 -8.05
N PRO A 127 -5.52 5.70 -7.42
CA PRO A 127 -5.85 4.56 -6.57
C PRO A 127 -6.09 3.26 -7.33
N ASN A 128 -6.14 3.30 -8.67
CA ASN A 128 -6.36 2.16 -9.55
C ASN A 128 -5.11 1.80 -10.37
N GLN A 129 -3.96 2.42 -10.10
CA GLN A 129 -2.72 2.02 -10.77
C GLN A 129 -2.43 0.56 -10.44
N GLU A 130 -2.34 -0.27 -11.49
CA GLU A 130 -2.22 -1.72 -11.37
C GLU A 130 -0.95 -2.10 -10.59
N PRO A 131 -1.10 -2.78 -9.44
CA PRO A 131 0.03 -3.34 -8.74
C PRO A 131 0.47 -4.66 -9.41
N ASP A 132 1.77 -4.93 -9.46
CA ASP A 132 2.29 -6.21 -10.00
C ASP A 132 2.20 -7.33 -8.97
N ALA A 133 2.90 -7.14 -7.85
CA ALA A 133 2.91 -8.10 -6.73
C ALA A 133 2.17 -7.58 -5.50
N ALA A 134 1.93 -6.27 -5.41
CA ALA A 134 1.16 -5.67 -4.33
C ALA A 134 -0.35 -5.85 -4.56
N ALA A 135 -1.16 -5.53 -3.55
CA ALA A 135 -2.61 -5.39 -3.70
C ALA A 135 -2.97 -3.93 -3.99
N TYR A 136 -4.13 -3.71 -4.61
CA TYR A 136 -4.65 -2.35 -4.82
C TYR A 136 -4.81 -1.63 -3.46
N PRO A 137 -4.68 -0.28 -3.42
CA PRO A 137 -4.89 0.50 -2.21
C PRO A 137 -6.16 0.13 -1.44
N LEU A 138 -7.28 -0.10 -2.14
CA LEU A 138 -8.55 -0.46 -1.50
C LEU A 138 -8.48 -1.79 -0.76
N ALA A 139 -7.83 -2.81 -1.33
CA ALA A 139 -7.63 -4.10 -0.68
C ALA A 139 -6.64 -4.04 0.49
N LEU A 140 -5.58 -3.25 0.38
CA LEU A 140 -4.65 -3.01 1.48
C LEU A 140 -5.37 -2.37 2.67
N VAL A 141 -6.17 -1.34 2.43
CA VAL A 141 -6.95 -0.69 3.48
C VAL A 141 -7.95 -1.66 4.11
N ALA A 142 -8.73 -2.39 3.30
CA ALA A 142 -9.70 -3.36 3.80
C ALA A 142 -9.07 -4.46 4.67
N GLY A 143 -7.83 -4.87 4.36
CA GLY A 143 -7.12 -5.92 5.07
C GLY A 143 -6.24 -5.46 6.23
N LEU A 144 -5.94 -4.16 6.36
CA LEU A 144 -4.95 -3.65 7.33
C LEU A 144 -5.50 -2.55 8.27
N TYR A 145 -6.53 -1.83 7.86
CA TYR A 145 -7.12 -0.73 8.64
C TYR A 145 -8.29 -1.24 9.49
N LYS A 146 -8.51 -0.57 10.62
CA LYS A 146 -9.57 -0.93 11.58
C LYS A 146 -10.92 -0.28 11.24
N ASP A 147 -10.87 0.91 10.66
CA ASP A 147 -12.05 1.69 10.30
C ASP A 147 -12.21 1.81 8.78
N THR A 148 -13.33 2.38 8.38
CA THR A 148 -13.75 2.52 6.99
C THR A 148 -13.40 3.88 6.39
N ALA A 149 -12.78 4.79 7.15
CA ALA A 149 -12.54 6.16 6.70
C ALA A 149 -11.59 6.20 5.50
N ALA A 150 -10.57 5.34 5.49
CA ALA A 150 -9.66 5.20 4.36
C ALA A 150 -10.32 4.54 3.14
N ILE A 151 -11.33 3.68 3.33
CA ILE A 151 -12.14 3.13 2.22
C ILE A 151 -12.99 4.25 1.61
N ASP A 152 -13.74 4.99 2.42
CA ASP A 152 -14.53 6.14 1.96
C ASP A 152 -13.67 7.16 1.22
N LEU A 153 -12.47 7.43 1.73
CA LEU A 153 -11.52 8.33 1.10
C LEU A 153 -11.08 7.79 -0.27
N LEU A 154 -10.64 6.54 -0.39
CA LEU A 154 -10.22 5.97 -1.66
C LEU A 154 -11.36 5.96 -2.69
N LEU A 155 -12.57 5.55 -2.28
CA LEU A 155 -13.75 5.57 -3.15
C LEU A 155 -14.11 6.99 -3.61
N LYS A 156 -14.00 8.00 -2.72
CA LYS A 156 -14.22 9.41 -3.06
C LYS A 156 -13.29 9.89 -4.18
N TYR A 157 -12.06 9.39 -4.24
CA TYR A 157 -11.08 9.71 -5.28
C TYR A 157 -11.05 8.67 -6.42
N GLY A 158 -12.13 7.90 -6.58
CA GLY A 158 -12.35 7.07 -7.76
C GLY A 158 -11.72 5.67 -7.71
N ALA A 159 -11.31 5.19 -6.53
CA ALA A 159 -10.94 3.78 -6.38
C ALA A 159 -12.11 2.87 -6.81
N LYS A 160 -11.83 1.89 -7.67
CA LYS A 160 -12.81 0.90 -8.10
C LYS A 160 -13.01 -0.12 -6.98
N ILE A 161 -14.27 -0.38 -6.64
CA ILE A 161 -14.61 -1.42 -5.66
C ILE A 161 -14.56 -2.82 -6.28
N GLU A 162 -15.04 -2.95 -7.52
CA GLU A 162 -15.01 -4.20 -8.27
C GLU A 162 -13.57 -4.56 -8.68
N ASN A 163 -13.21 -5.84 -8.54
CA ASN A 163 -11.89 -6.40 -8.86
C ASN A 163 -10.73 -5.74 -8.10
N SER A 164 -11.01 -5.16 -6.93
CA SER A 164 -10.00 -4.52 -6.10
C SER A 164 -9.25 -5.50 -5.20
N GLY A 165 -9.85 -6.67 -4.93
CA GLY A 165 -9.41 -7.66 -3.95
C GLY A 165 -9.82 -7.32 -2.51
N ALA A 166 -10.65 -6.30 -2.29
CA ALA A 166 -11.00 -5.80 -0.97
C ALA A 166 -11.83 -6.79 -0.14
N LEU A 167 -12.82 -7.46 -0.73
CA LEU A 167 -13.58 -8.52 -0.07
C LEU A 167 -12.67 -9.69 0.27
N ALA A 168 -11.78 -10.09 -0.63
CA ALA A 168 -10.85 -11.17 -0.37
C ALA A 168 -9.85 -10.83 0.76
N ALA A 169 -9.40 -9.58 0.85
CA ALA A 169 -8.57 -9.09 1.95
C ALA A 169 -9.32 -9.11 3.29
N ALA A 170 -10.55 -8.59 3.32
CA ALA A 170 -11.41 -8.63 4.51
C ALA A 170 -11.71 -10.09 4.93
N ALA A 171 -11.97 -10.96 3.95
CA ALA A 171 -12.24 -12.37 4.19
C ALA A 171 -11.06 -13.10 4.81
N ARG A 172 -9.83 -12.87 4.29
CA ARG A 172 -8.61 -13.45 4.86
C ARG A 172 -8.39 -13.06 6.32
N ARG A 173 -8.82 -11.85 6.69
CA ARG A 173 -8.70 -11.31 8.05
C ARG A 173 -9.84 -11.69 8.98
N GLY A 174 -10.93 -12.29 8.47
CA GLY A 174 -12.12 -12.55 9.27
C GLY A 174 -12.84 -11.26 9.69
N ASN A 175 -12.64 -10.15 8.98
CA ASN A 175 -13.17 -8.85 9.38
C ASN A 175 -14.63 -8.70 8.94
N GLU A 176 -15.55 -9.21 9.76
CA GLU A 176 -16.99 -9.17 9.49
C GLU A 176 -17.56 -7.75 9.32
N PRO A 177 -17.23 -6.75 10.16
CA PRO A 177 -17.69 -5.38 9.95
C PRO A 177 -17.24 -4.79 8.61
N MET A 178 -15.97 -4.97 8.24
CA MET A 178 -15.46 -4.50 6.95
C MET A 178 -16.09 -5.24 5.78
N MET A 179 -16.33 -6.54 5.92
CA MET A 179 -17.02 -7.35 4.91
C MET A 179 -18.43 -6.80 4.62
N ARG A 180 -19.25 -6.58 5.66
CA ARG A 180 -20.59 -5.98 5.49
C ARG A 180 -20.52 -4.60 4.84
N TYR A 181 -19.61 -3.77 5.32
CA TYR A 181 -19.45 -2.41 4.82
C TYR A 181 -19.05 -2.37 3.33
N LEU A 182 -18.12 -3.22 2.89
CA LEU A 182 -17.74 -3.30 1.46
C LEU A 182 -18.90 -3.79 0.58
N LEU A 183 -19.67 -4.77 1.05
CA LEU A 183 -20.87 -5.25 0.36
C LEU A 183 -21.94 -4.15 0.25
N GLU A 184 -22.15 -3.35 1.32
CA GLU A 184 -23.03 -2.18 1.31
C GLU A 184 -22.58 -1.09 0.33
N LYS A 185 -21.27 -0.96 0.10
CA LYS A 185 -20.69 -0.05 -0.90
C LYS A 185 -20.77 -0.59 -2.34
N GLY A 186 -21.38 -1.75 -2.54
CA GLY A 186 -21.61 -2.34 -3.86
C GLY A 186 -20.55 -3.32 -4.33
N ALA A 187 -19.67 -3.79 -3.45
CA ALA A 187 -18.78 -4.91 -3.78
C ALA A 187 -19.63 -6.17 -4.05
N ARG A 188 -19.31 -6.91 -5.11
CA ARG A 188 -20.03 -8.16 -5.43
C ARG A 188 -19.28 -9.36 -4.85
N PRO A 189 -19.99 -10.29 -4.18
CA PRO A 189 -19.35 -11.39 -3.46
C PRO A 189 -18.57 -12.37 -4.35
N ASP A 190 -18.91 -12.46 -5.64
CA ASP A 190 -18.31 -13.45 -6.56
C ASP A 190 -17.26 -12.87 -7.52
N SER A 191 -17.19 -11.54 -7.69
CA SER A 191 -16.31 -10.93 -8.68
C SER A 191 -14.96 -10.48 -8.13
N ASP A 192 -14.76 -10.50 -6.82
CA ASP A 192 -13.60 -9.86 -6.19
C ASP A 192 -12.48 -10.87 -5.84
N ALA A 193 -11.83 -11.40 -6.88
CA ALA A 193 -10.73 -12.35 -6.70
C ALA A 193 -9.45 -11.66 -6.15
N PRO A 194 -8.72 -12.28 -5.19
CA PRO A 194 -7.53 -11.70 -4.56
C PRO A 194 -6.29 -11.64 -5.46
N SER A 195 -6.27 -12.41 -6.55
CA SER A 195 -5.14 -12.43 -7.49
C SER A 195 -5.59 -12.86 -8.87
N VAL A 196 -5.03 -12.20 -9.89
CA VAL A 196 -5.11 -12.64 -11.28
C VAL A 196 -4.49 -14.04 -11.35
N GLY A 197 -5.30 -15.05 -11.66
CA GLY A 197 -4.83 -16.41 -11.97
C GLY A 197 -5.18 -17.52 -10.97
N THR A 198 -5.65 -17.22 -9.75
CA THR A 198 -6.15 -18.30 -8.84
C THR A 198 -7.64 -18.58 -9.03
N GLY A 199 -8.41 -17.58 -9.47
CA GLY A 199 -9.87 -17.67 -9.60
C GLY A 199 -10.59 -17.85 -8.25
N ALA A 200 -9.89 -17.73 -7.12
CA ALA A 200 -10.48 -17.95 -5.81
C ALA A 200 -11.43 -16.79 -5.44
N SER A 201 -12.72 -17.08 -5.25
CA SER A 201 -13.66 -16.07 -4.75
C SER A 201 -13.38 -15.68 -3.28
N PRO A 202 -13.88 -14.53 -2.79
CA PRO A 202 -13.85 -14.19 -1.37
C PRO A 202 -14.33 -15.32 -0.44
N LEU A 203 -15.30 -16.13 -0.90
CA LEU A 203 -15.81 -17.28 -0.15
C LEU A 203 -14.76 -18.39 0.00
N HIS A 204 -14.01 -18.72 -1.06
CA HIS A 204 -12.87 -19.64 -0.96
C HIS A 204 -11.85 -19.14 0.06
N VAL A 205 -11.56 -17.84 0.07
CA VAL A 205 -10.60 -17.25 1.01
C VAL A 205 -11.09 -17.39 2.46
N ALA A 206 -12.37 -17.13 2.72
CA ALA A 206 -12.96 -17.31 4.05
C ALA A 206 -12.89 -18.78 4.51
N VAL A 207 -13.15 -19.73 3.60
CA VAL A 207 -13.06 -21.18 3.86
C VAL A 207 -11.62 -21.59 4.19
N LYS A 208 -10.64 -21.22 3.36
CA LYS A 208 -9.21 -21.53 3.59
C LYS A 208 -8.70 -20.96 4.92
N ALA A 209 -9.23 -19.81 5.32
CA ALA A 209 -8.84 -19.12 6.55
C ALA A 209 -9.68 -19.53 7.78
N GLY A 210 -10.73 -20.34 7.60
CA GLY A 210 -11.59 -20.82 8.69
C GLY A 210 -12.59 -19.80 9.25
N HIS A 211 -12.84 -18.70 8.55
CA HIS A 211 -13.68 -17.59 9.04
C HIS A 211 -15.16 -17.81 8.73
N VAL A 212 -15.83 -18.62 9.57
CA VAL A 212 -17.24 -19.02 9.38
C VAL A 212 -18.19 -17.82 9.33
N GLY A 213 -18.00 -16.81 10.19
CA GLY A 213 -18.86 -15.62 10.21
C GLY A 213 -18.80 -14.81 8.93
N VAL A 214 -17.60 -14.65 8.35
CA VAL A 214 -17.43 -14.05 7.01
C VAL A 214 -18.10 -14.90 5.93
N ALA A 215 -17.89 -16.22 5.94
CA ALA A 215 -18.53 -17.12 4.96
C ALA A 215 -20.06 -16.98 5.02
N ARG A 216 -20.63 -16.90 6.22
CA ARG A 216 -22.06 -16.66 6.42
C ARG A 216 -22.53 -15.32 5.83
N ILE A 217 -21.78 -14.25 6.02
CA ILE A 217 -22.09 -12.93 5.44
C ILE A 217 -22.07 -13.01 3.91
N LEU A 218 -21.03 -13.61 3.32
CA LEU A 218 -20.93 -13.77 1.87
C LEU A 218 -22.13 -14.57 1.31
N MET A 219 -22.49 -15.70 1.95
CA MET A 219 -23.68 -16.49 1.59
C MET A 219 -24.98 -15.67 1.67
N GLN A 220 -25.15 -14.87 2.74
CA GLN A 220 -26.32 -14.00 2.90
C GLN A 220 -26.43 -12.93 1.81
N HIS A 221 -25.31 -12.53 1.22
CA HIS A 221 -25.25 -11.57 0.12
C HIS A 221 -25.20 -12.24 -1.27
N GLY A 222 -25.48 -13.55 -1.34
CA GLY A 222 -25.67 -14.27 -2.60
C GLY A 222 -24.39 -14.84 -3.23
N ALA A 223 -23.30 -15.00 -2.46
CA ALA A 223 -22.13 -15.72 -2.95
C ALA A 223 -22.51 -17.16 -3.34
N ASP A 224 -22.00 -17.65 -4.47
CA ASP A 224 -22.25 -19.02 -4.91
C ASP A 224 -21.22 -19.99 -4.27
N PRO A 225 -21.62 -20.90 -3.36
CA PRO A 225 -20.71 -21.89 -2.78
C PRO A 225 -20.21 -22.94 -3.79
N ARG A 226 -20.86 -23.03 -4.96
CA ARG A 226 -20.49 -23.93 -6.07
C ARG A 226 -19.63 -23.25 -7.12
N ALA A 227 -19.39 -21.94 -7.03
CA ALA A 227 -18.42 -21.27 -7.88
C ALA A 227 -17.06 -21.95 -7.69
N ALA A 228 -16.40 -22.32 -8.78
CA ALA A 228 -15.13 -23.01 -8.77
C ALA A 228 -13.97 -22.03 -8.92
N GLU A 229 -12.89 -22.23 -8.17
CA GLU A 229 -11.61 -21.56 -8.44
C GLU A 229 -10.94 -22.16 -9.69
N SER A 230 -9.79 -21.61 -10.14
CA SER A 230 -9.11 -22.08 -11.36
C SER A 230 -8.66 -23.55 -11.32
N SER A 231 -8.58 -24.17 -10.13
CA SER A 231 -8.31 -25.61 -9.96
C SER A 231 -9.53 -26.49 -10.23
N GLY A 232 -10.71 -25.90 -10.45
CA GLY A 232 -11.98 -26.61 -10.58
C GLY A 232 -12.64 -26.95 -9.24
N THR A 233 -12.02 -26.62 -8.10
CA THR A 233 -12.58 -26.89 -6.77
C THR A 233 -13.53 -25.78 -6.36
N SER A 234 -14.76 -26.12 -5.95
CA SER A 234 -15.71 -25.17 -5.37
C SER A 234 -15.45 -24.88 -3.89
N ALA A 235 -16.02 -23.80 -3.36
CA ALA A 235 -15.86 -23.45 -1.95
C ALA A 235 -16.41 -24.53 -1.00
N ILE A 236 -17.52 -25.18 -1.37
CA ILE A 236 -18.11 -26.28 -0.59
C ILE A 236 -17.26 -27.56 -0.65
N GLU A 237 -16.73 -27.93 -1.83
CA GLU A 237 -15.83 -29.08 -1.97
C GLU A 237 -14.54 -28.86 -1.16
N LEU A 238 -13.99 -27.65 -1.22
CA LEU A 238 -12.84 -27.27 -0.42
C LEU A 238 -13.12 -27.38 1.09
N ALA A 239 -14.28 -26.90 1.56
CA ALA A 239 -14.65 -27.01 2.97
C ALA A 239 -14.72 -28.47 3.43
N ASN A 240 -15.33 -29.34 2.62
CA ASN A 240 -15.40 -30.79 2.88
C ASN A 240 -14.02 -31.45 2.93
N GLN A 241 -13.13 -31.12 1.98
CA GLN A 241 -11.76 -31.62 1.97
C GLN A 241 -10.98 -31.16 3.21
N LEU A 242 -11.11 -29.90 3.60
CA LEU A 242 -10.46 -29.37 4.79
C LEU A 242 -11.03 -29.98 6.07
N GLN A 243 -12.34 -30.25 6.14
CA GLN A 243 -12.97 -30.92 7.27
C GLN A 243 -12.44 -32.35 7.45
N GLN A 244 -12.33 -33.12 6.37
CA GLN A 244 -11.74 -34.47 6.40
C GLN A 244 -10.26 -34.46 6.87
N GLN A 245 -9.55 -33.36 6.61
CA GLN A 245 -8.19 -33.14 7.09
C GLN A 245 -8.10 -32.57 8.52
N GLY A 246 -9.25 -32.32 9.18
CA GLY A 246 -9.32 -31.68 10.49
C GLY A 246 -8.97 -30.18 10.51
N LYS A 247 -9.03 -29.52 9.35
CA LYS A 247 -8.65 -28.11 9.14
C LYS A 247 -9.84 -27.16 8.97
N ALA A 248 -11.06 -27.68 8.79
CA ALA A 248 -12.30 -26.90 8.78
C ALA A 248 -13.30 -27.47 9.79
N THR A 249 -14.14 -26.60 10.34
CA THR A 249 -15.20 -26.99 11.29
C THR A 249 -16.41 -27.56 10.54
N SER A 250 -17.22 -28.37 11.22
CA SER A 250 -18.53 -28.77 10.68
C SER A 250 -19.44 -27.58 10.42
N GLU A 251 -19.35 -26.55 11.26
CA GLU A 251 -20.10 -25.31 11.08
C GLU A 251 -19.80 -24.63 9.74
N MET A 252 -18.55 -24.65 9.26
CA MET A 252 -18.20 -24.10 7.95
C MET A 252 -18.94 -24.83 6.84
N VAL A 253 -18.94 -26.17 6.86
CA VAL A 253 -19.65 -26.98 5.84
C VAL A 253 -21.15 -26.73 5.91
N GLU A 254 -21.72 -26.73 7.11
CA GLU A 254 -23.15 -26.43 7.30
C GLU A 254 -23.55 -25.05 6.76
N VAL A 255 -22.69 -24.04 6.90
CA VAL A 255 -22.95 -22.70 6.35
C VAL A 255 -23.04 -22.71 4.83
N LEU A 256 -22.21 -23.50 4.15
CA LEU A 256 -22.15 -23.56 2.69
C LEU A 256 -23.24 -24.46 2.09
N GLU A 257 -23.79 -25.39 2.87
CA GLU A 257 -24.87 -26.28 2.45
C GLU A 257 -26.27 -25.66 2.55
N ARG A 258 -26.44 -24.66 3.42
CA ARG A 258 -27.72 -23.98 3.64
C ARG A 258 -28.08 -23.11 2.42
N LYS A 259 -29.26 -23.36 1.86
CA LYS A 259 -29.90 -22.55 0.81
C LYS A 259 -30.66 -21.37 1.40
#